data_AF-A0A3L7P4X6-F1
#
_entry.id   AF-A0A3L7P4X6-F1
#
_cell.length_a   1.000
_cell.length_b   1.000
_cell.length_c   1.000
_cell.angle_alpha   90.00
_cell.angle_beta   90.00
_cell.angle_gamma   90.00
#
_symmetry.space_group_name_H-M   'P 1'
#
loop_
_entity.id
_entity.type
_entity.pdbx_description
1 polymer ?
#
loop_
_entity_poly.entity_id
_entity_poly.type
_entity_poly.pdbx_seq_one_letter_code
_entity_poly.pdbx_strand_id
1 'polypeptide(L)' 'MAASFEVWFAAFDREYLRRTHITWAEAGAGEEKLRLYFYEGSTAQEAVLAEIEHFDLFDSTQEPWLQAYTK' A
#
# COMPACT_ATOMS: atom_id res chain seq x y z
N MET A 1 7.06 -0.02 21.77
CA MET A 1 7.92 0.83 20.91
C MET A 1 7.10 1.16 19.68
N ALA A 2 6.73 2.43 19.45
CA ALA A 2 6.03 2.81 18.22
C ALA A 2 6.96 2.57 17.02
N ALA A 3 6.46 1.96 15.94
CA ALA A 3 7.24 1.81 14.72
C ALA A 3 7.55 3.20 14.16
N SER A 4 8.79 3.45 13.71
CA SER A 4 9.09 4.71 13.00
C SER A 4 8.47 4.67 11.61
N PHE A 5 8.25 5.86 11.02
CA PHE A 5 7.75 5.96 9.66
C PHE A 5 8.68 5.25 8.67
N GLU A 6 10.01 5.28 8.85
CA GLU A 6 10.92 4.60 7.91
C GLU A 6 10.75 3.07 7.92
N VAL A 7 10.53 2.48 9.11
CA VAL A 7 10.30 1.03 9.24
C VAL A 7 8.97 0.64 8.59
N TRP A 8 7.93 1.45 8.82
CA TRP A 8 6.63 1.24 8.22
C TRP A 8 6.68 1.40 6.69
N PHE A 9 7.36 2.44 6.20
CA PHE A 9 7.53 2.71 4.78
C PHE A 9 8.32 1.60 4.08
N ALA A 10 9.38 1.08 4.70
CA ALA A 10 10.14 -0.05 4.14
C ALA A 10 9.32 -1.35 4.06
N ALA A 11 8.29 -1.51 4.89
CA ALA A 11 7.34 -2.62 4.79
C ALA A 11 6.30 -2.35 3.68
N PHE A 12 5.81 -1.10 3.58
CA PHE A 12 4.91 -0.66 2.53
C PHE A 12 5.54 -0.86 1.13
N ASP A 13 6.73 -0.29 0.90
CA ASP A 13 7.37 -0.29 -0.42
C ASP A 13 7.71 -1.72 -0.88
N ARG A 14 8.12 -2.60 0.03
CA ARG A 14 8.32 -4.03 -0.26
C ARG A 14 7.03 -4.74 -0.66
N GLU A 15 5.94 -4.49 0.05
CA GLU A 15 4.65 -5.12 -0.23
C GLU A 15 4.00 -4.56 -1.49
N TYR A 16 4.16 -3.27 -1.75
CA TYR A 16 3.74 -2.60 -2.98
C TYR A 16 4.47 -3.22 -4.19
N LEU A 17 5.81 -3.25 -4.15
CA LEU A 17 6.63 -3.86 -5.20
C LEU A 17 6.28 -5.33 -5.45
N ARG A 18 6.01 -6.10 -4.39
CA ARG A 18 5.62 -7.51 -4.51
C ARG A 18 4.33 -7.70 -5.33
N ARG A 19 3.40 -6.75 -5.26
CA ARG A 19 2.06 -6.84 -5.87
C ARG A 19 1.95 -6.15 -7.22
N THR A 20 2.60 -5.01 -7.38
CA THR A 20 2.50 -4.17 -8.58
C THR A 20 3.70 -4.32 -9.52
N HIS A 21 4.76 -5.00 -9.07
CA HIS A 21 6.04 -5.12 -9.77
C HIS A 21 6.77 -3.79 -10.02
N ILE A 22 6.33 -2.70 -9.38
CA ILE A 22 7.00 -1.40 -9.38
C ILE A 22 7.11 -0.88 -7.95
N THR A 23 8.15 -0.10 -7.66
CA THR A 23 8.31 0.60 -6.38
C THR A 23 7.35 1.78 -6.28
N TRP A 24 7.13 2.26 -5.05
CA TRP A 24 6.33 3.46 -4.83
C TRP A 24 6.90 4.70 -5.53
N ALA A 25 8.23 4.79 -5.58
CA ALA A 25 8.94 5.86 -6.29
C ALA A 25 8.69 5.81 -7.80
N GLU A 26 8.67 4.62 -8.39
CA GLU A 26 8.38 4.42 -9.83
C GLU A 26 6.92 4.73 -10.20
N ALA A 27 5.99 4.54 -9.26
CA ALA A 27 4.60 4.97 -9.44
C ALA A 27 4.42 6.49 -9.49
N GLY A 28 5.47 7.28 -9.17
CA GLY A 28 5.44 8.74 -9.19
C GLY A 28 4.55 9.36 -8.11
N ALA A 29 4.20 8.60 -7.08
CA ALA A 29 3.30 9.03 -6.02
C ALA A 29 4.06 9.66 -4.83
N GLY A 30 3.45 10.68 -4.22
CA GLY A 30 4.08 11.47 -3.16
C GLY A 30 4.08 10.77 -1.79
N GLU A 31 5.11 11.05 -0.99
CA GLU A 31 5.26 10.54 0.39
C GLU A 31 4.18 11.09 1.35
N GLU A 32 3.57 12.23 1.02
CA GLU A 32 2.56 12.89 1.86
C GLU A 32 1.34 12.00 2.15
N LYS A 33 0.88 11.24 1.15
CA LYS A 33 -0.23 10.30 1.31
C LYS A 33 0.11 9.14 2.24
N LEU A 34 1.35 8.64 2.18
CA LEU A 34 1.83 7.57 3.05
C LEU A 34 1.94 8.00 4.52
N ARG A 35 2.28 9.27 4.75
CA ARG A 35 2.30 9.84 6.09
C ARG A 35 0.90 9.90 6.71
N LEU A 36 -0.14 10.15 5.91
CA LEU A 36 -1.53 10.11 6.39
C LEU A 36 -1.90 8.70 6.88
N TYR A 37 -1.69 7.66 6.07
CA TYR A 37 -1.95 6.27 6.49
C TYR A 37 -1.22 5.89 7.77
N PHE A 38 0.05 6.30 7.88
CA PHE A 38 0.85 6.05 9.06
C PHE A 38 0.30 6.74 10.32
N TYR A 39 -0.12 8.01 10.23
CA TYR A 39 -0.70 8.74 11.36
C TYR A 39 -2.10 8.27 11.74
N GLU A 40 -2.87 7.76 10.77
CA GLU A 40 -4.18 7.13 11.00
C GLU A 40 -4.04 5.73 11.61
N GLY A 41 -2.81 5.19 11.71
CA GLY A 41 -2.54 3.89 12.31
C GLY A 41 -2.81 2.72 11.36
N SER A 42 -2.91 2.96 10.05
CA SER A 42 -3.03 1.91 9.05
C SER A 42 -1.77 1.05 9.05
N THR A 43 -1.94 -0.25 8.83
CA THR A 43 -0.82 -1.14 8.53
C THR A 43 -0.28 -0.86 7.13
N ALA A 44 0.98 -1.22 6.89
CA ALA A 44 1.58 -1.12 5.56
C ALA A 44 0.77 -1.90 4.51
N GLN A 45 0.21 -3.06 4.88
CA GLN A 45 -0.60 -3.87 3.99
C GLN A 45 -1.92 -3.19 3.61
N GLU A 46 -2.64 -2.62 4.58
CA GLU A 46 -3.89 -1.88 4.32
C GLU A 46 -3.65 -0.69 3.37
N ALA A 47 -2.58 0.08 3.62
CA ALA A 47 -2.21 1.20 2.75
C ALA A 47 -1.87 0.72 1.32
N VAL A 48 -1.16 -0.40 1.16
CA VAL A 48 -0.86 -0.95 -0.17
C VAL A 48 -2.13 -1.34 -0.92
N LEU A 49 -3.09 -1.98 -0.25
CA LEU A 49 -4.36 -2.34 -0.89
C LEU A 49 -5.14 -1.10 -1.34
N ALA A 50 -5.22 -0.08 -0.49
CA ALA A 50 -5.88 1.17 -0.81
C ALA A 50 -5.23 1.88 -2.02
N GLU A 51 -3.91 1.88 -2.12
CA GLU A 51 -3.22 2.47 -3.27
C GLU A 51 -3.40 1.65 -4.55
N ILE A 52 -3.33 0.32 -4.46
CA ILE A 52 -3.55 -0.55 -5.63
C ILE A 52 -4.95 -0.37 -6.21
N GLU A 53 -5.98 -0.28 -5.36
CA GLU A 53 -7.35 0.01 -5.77
C GLU A 53 -7.46 1.41 -6.40
N HIS A 54 -6.80 2.40 -5.80
CA HIS A 54 -6.87 3.79 -6.25
C HIS A 54 -6.24 4.03 -7.64
N PHE A 55 -5.14 3.35 -7.95
CA PHE A 55 -4.44 3.54 -9.22
C PHE A 55 -4.95 2.65 -10.37
N ASP A 56 -5.95 1.79 -10.12
CA ASP A 56 -6.42 0.77 -11.09
C ASP A 56 -5.25 -0.06 -11.67
N LEU A 57 -4.19 -0.25 -10.88
CA LEU A 57 -2.96 -0.95 -11.29
C LEU A 57 -3.14 -2.46 -11.31
N PHE A 58 -4.35 -2.95 -11.00
CA PHE A 58 -4.60 -4.36 -10.76
C PHE A 58 -5.98 -4.81 -11.24
N ASP A 59 -6.01 -5.90 -11.98
CA ASP A 59 -7.25 -6.56 -12.38
C ASP A 59 -7.77 -7.41 -11.21
N SER A 60 -8.72 -6.84 -10.44
CA SER A 60 -9.36 -7.46 -9.28
C SER A 60 -10.05 -8.80 -9.57
N THR A 61 -10.21 -9.18 -10.85
CA THR A 61 -10.72 -10.49 -11.24
C THR A 61 -9.71 -11.64 -11.01
N GLN A 62 -8.42 -11.33 -10.84
CA GLN A 62 -7.37 -12.33 -10.67
C GLN A 62 -7.08 -12.71 -9.21
N GLU A 63 -7.57 -11.94 -8.22
CA GLU A 63 -7.32 -12.19 -6.79
C GLU A 63 -8.63 -12.18 -5.96
N PRO A 64 -9.42 -13.28 -5.99
CA PRO A 64 -10.76 -13.36 -5.38
C PRO A 64 -10.77 -13.11 -3.86
N TRP A 65 -9.65 -13.32 -3.19
CA TRP A 65 -9.50 -13.16 -1.74
C TRP A 65 -9.48 -11.69 -1.30
N LEU A 66 -9.30 -10.74 -2.22
CA LEU A 66 -9.39 -9.30 -1.94
C LEU A 66 -10.84 -8.81 -1.83
N GLN A 67 -11.80 -9.45 -2.51
CA GLN A 67 -13.23 -9.12 -2.34
C GLN A 67 -13.73 -9.34 -0.91
N ALA A 68 -12.99 -10.09 -0.08
CA ALA A 68 -13.31 -10.32 1.31
C ALA A 68 -13.00 -9.11 2.21
N TYR A 69 -12.15 -8.17 1.77
CA TYR A 69 -11.76 -6.98 2.53
C TYR A 69 -12.57 -5.72 2.17
N THR A 70 -13.40 -5.78 1.13
CA THR A 70 -14.21 -4.65 0.62
C THR A 70 -15.62 -4.58 1.25
N LYS A 71 -15.82 -5.11 2.46
CA LYS A 71 -17.09 -5.07 3.18
C LYS A 71 -16.97 -4.46 4.57
#